data_AF-A0A7K0ESS6-F1
#
_entry.id   AF-A0A7K0ESS6-F1
#
_cell.length_a   1.000
_cell.length_b   1.000
_cell.length_c   1.000
_cell.angle_alpha   90.00
_cell.angle_beta   90.00
_cell.angle_gamma   90.00
#
_symmetry.space_group_name_H-M   'P 1'
#
loop_
_entity.id
_entity.type
_entity.pdbx_description
1 polymer ?
#
loop_
_entity_poly.entity_id
_entity_poly.type
_entity_poly.pdbx_seq_one_letter_code
_entity_poly.pdbx_strand_id
1 'polypeptide(L)'
;MMEITADNRLRRLIVVGDRVLVKPKNPSERTNSGLYLPPTVTEKEQVQSGYVIKVGPGYPIPAPVEDEPWKETEEKVKYMPLQAQEGDLAIYLQRNAIELEYEGEKYCIVPQSAILLLERSENLFE
;
A
#
# COMPACT_ATOMS: atom_id res chain seq x y z
N MET A 1 20.24 -12.49 -20.12
CA MET A 1 20.25 -11.04 -19.78
C MET A 1 18.78 -10.69 -19.55
N MET A 2 18.33 -10.55 -18.30
CA MET A 2 16.91 -10.23 -18.04
C MET A 2 16.73 -8.74 -18.25
N GLU A 3 16.05 -8.37 -19.34
CA GLU A 3 15.59 -7.00 -19.55
C GLU A 3 14.62 -6.66 -18.42
N ILE A 4 14.99 -5.65 -17.64
CA ILE A 4 14.22 -5.24 -16.48
C ILE A 4 13.20 -4.20 -16.97
N THR A 5 12.02 -4.65 -17.42
CA THR A 5 10.87 -3.79 -17.75
C THR A 5 10.29 -3.16 -16.48
N ALA A 6 9.65 -1.99 -16.56
CA ALA A 6 9.05 -1.29 -15.42
C ALA A 6 8.10 -2.19 -14.60
N ASP A 7 7.28 -3.01 -15.27
CA ASP A 7 6.39 -4.01 -14.65
C ASP A 7 7.10 -5.09 -13.84
N ASN A 8 8.35 -5.42 -14.19
CA ASN A 8 9.11 -6.50 -13.54
C ASN A 8 9.87 -5.99 -12.31
N ARG A 9 10.02 -4.67 -12.15
CA ARG A 9 10.75 -4.03 -11.03
C ARG A 9 9.88 -3.89 -9.80
N LEU A 10 8.64 -3.42 -9.98
CA LEU A 10 7.65 -3.34 -8.91
C LEU A 10 7.39 -4.72 -8.29
N ARG A 11 7.39 -5.78 -9.11
CA ARG A 11 7.27 -7.17 -8.64
C ARG A 11 8.37 -7.60 -7.65
N ARG A 12 9.56 -6.99 -7.70
CA ARG A 12 10.67 -7.30 -6.78
C ARG A 12 10.63 -6.52 -5.46
N LEU A 13 9.78 -5.50 -5.36
CA LEU A 13 9.62 -4.75 -4.11
C LEU A 13 8.92 -5.63 -3.07
N ILE A 14 9.45 -5.65 -1.84
CA ILE A 14 8.85 -6.32 -0.69
C ILE A 14 8.47 -5.25 0.31
N VAL A 15 7.18 -5.15 0.59
CA VAL A 15 6.67 -4.23 1.61
C VAL A 15 6.78 -4.91 2.97
N VAL A 16 7.36 -4.24 3.96
CA VAL A 16 7.70 -4.84 5.25
C VAL A 16 6.64 -4.54 6.31
N GLY A 17 6.17 -5.59 6.98
CA GLY A 17 5.20 -5.53 8.06
C GLY A 17 3.78 -5.26 7.58
N ASP A 18 3.06 -4.40 8.28
CA ASP A 18 1.67 -4.03 8.03
C ASP A 18 1.50 -2.83 7.10
N ARG A 19 2.49 -2.59 6.25
CA ARG A 19 2.53 -1.44 5.35
C ARG A 19 1.96 -1.79 3.98
N VAL A 20 1.52 -0.76 3.28
CA VAL A 20 0.96 -0.83 1.94
C VAL A 20 1.66 0.22 1.08
N LEU A 21 2.14 -0.20 -0.08
CA LEU A 21 2.69 0.69 -1.10
C LEU A 21 1.54 1.15 -2.00
N VAL A 22 1.33 2.45 -2.06
CA VAL A 22 0.24 3.09 -2.79
C VAL A 22 0.84 4.05 -3.82
N LYS A 23 0.25 4.09 -5.01
CA LYS A 23 0.50 5.14 -6.02
C LYS A 23 -0.57 6.21 -5.84
N PRO A 24 -0.22 7.41 -5.33
CA PRO A 24 -1.19 8.49 -5.14
C PRO A 24 -1.92 8.80 -6.44
N LYS A 25 -3.24 8.95 -6.36
CA LYS A 25 -4.01 9.51 -7.46
C LYS A 25 -3.80 11.02 -7.39
N ASN A 26 -3.26 11.62 -8.45
CA ASN A 26 -3.04 13.06 -8.47
C ASN A 26 -4.35 13.77 -8.11
N PRO A 27 -4.32 14.71 -7.15
CA PRO A 27 -5.49 15.53 -6.87
C PRO A 27 -5.79 16.32 -8.14
N SER A 28 -7.01 16.16 -8.66
CA SER A 28 -7.45 16.93 -9.81
C SER A 28 -7.36 18.42 -9.46
N GLU A 29 -6.42 19.15 -10.06
CA GLU A 29 -6.29 20.61 -9.88
C GLU A 29 -7.58 21.34 -10.25
N ARG A 30 -8.41 20.69 -11.07
CA ARG A 30 -9.71 21.16 -11.52
C ARG A 30 -10.82 20.43 -10.76
N THR A 31 -11.60 21.20 -10.02
CA THR A 31 -12.87 20.74 -9.45
C THR A 31 -13.89 20.43 -10.55
N ASN A 32 -14.94 19.65 -10.25
CA ASN A 32 -16.00 19.32 -11.21
C ASN A 32 -16.71 20.56 -11.81
N SER A 33 -16.61 21.73 -11.17
CA SER A 33 -17.12 23.02 -11.65
C SER A 33 -16.14 23.79 -12.54
N GLY A 34 -14.93 23.28 -12.76
CA GLY A 34 -13.92 23.89 -13.60
C GLY A 34 -13.00 24.89 -12.90
N LEU A 35 -13.11 25.06 -11.57
CA LEU A 35 -12.27 25.96 -10.79
C LEU A 35 -10.92 25.30 -10.46
N TYR A 36 -9.85 26.08 -10.55
CA TYR A 36 -8.51 25.71 -10.12
C TYR A 36 -8.39 25.84 -8.60
N LEU A 37 -7.93 24.77 -7.95
CA LEU A 37 -7.60 24.79 -6.54
C LEU A 37 -6.23 25.44 -6.33
N PRO A 38 -6.10 26.45 -5.46
CA PRO A 38 -4.79 26.96 -5.09
C PRO A 38 -4.01 25.89 -4.31
N PRO A 39 -2.67 25.82 -4.45
CA PRO A 39 -1.85 24.75 -3.87
C PRO A 39 -1.99 24.62 -2.35
N THR A 40 -2.33 25.71 -1.66
CA THR A 40 -2.55 25.77 -0.21
C THR A 40 -3.78 24.99 0.27
N VAL A 41 -4.70 24.61 -0.62
CA VAL A 41 -5.88 23.81 -0.27
C VAL A 41 -5.58 22.32 -0.38
N THR A 42 -4.76 21.92 -1.35
CA THR A 42 -4.32 20.53 -1.53
C THR A 42 -3.51 20.03 -0.33
N GLU A 43 -2.69 20.89 0.28
CA GLU A 43 -1.95 20.56 1.51
C GLU A 43 -2.85 20.45 2.76
N LYS A 44 -4.08 20.98 2.72
CA LYS A 44 -5.05 20.90 3.82
C LYS A 44 -5.93 19.66 3.76
N GLU A 45 -5.87 18.89 2.67
CA GLU A 45 -6.62 17.66 2.58
C GLU A 45 -6.02 16.63 3.54
N GLN A 46 -6.73 16.34 4.63
CA GLN A 46 -6.29 15.36 5.62
C GLN A 46 -6.24 13.93 5.05
N VAL A 47 -6.93 13.72 3.94
CA VAL A 47 -7.18 12.42 3.32
C VAL A 47 -6.79 12.49 1.84
N GLN A 48 -6.10 11.47 1.37
CA GLN A 48 -5.77 11.28 -0.04
C GLN A 48 -6.30 9.94 -0.54
N SER A 49 -6.34 9.79 -1.86
CA SER A 49 -6.70 8.53 -2.52
C SER A 49 -5.56 8.07 -3.43
N GLY A 50 -5.42 6.76 -3.59
CA GLY A 50 -4.41 6.17 -4.46
C GLY A 50 -4.63 4.68 -4.68
N TYR A 51 -3.95 4.11 -5.67
CA TYR A 51 -4.07 2.69 -5.99
C TYR A 51 -3.02 1.88 -5.24
N VAL A 52 -3.43 0.77 -4.64
CA VAL A 52 -2.54 -0.16 -3.96
C VAL A 52 -1.72 -0.91 -4.99
N ILE A 53 -0.40 -0.75 -4.91
CA ILE A 53 0.56 -1.42 -5.78
C ILE A 53 1.07 -2.71 -5.15
N LYS A 54 1.36 -2.67 -3.85
CA LYS A 54 1.83 -3.83 -3.08
C LYS A 54 1.39 -3.77 -1.63
N VAL A 55 1.23 -4.95 -1.04
CA VAL A 55 0.86 -5.12 0.36
C VAL A 55 1.95 -5.87 1.10
N GLY A 56 2.17 -5.50 2.36
CA GLY A 56 3.07 -6.22 3.24
C GLY A 56 2.46 -7.55 3.73
N PRO A 57 3.26 -8.40 4.37
CA PRO A 57 2.81 -9.69 4.91
C PRO A 57 1.77 -9.53 6.04
N GLY A 58 1.71 -8.36 6.66
CA GLY A 58 0.80 -8.04 7.75
C GLY A 58 1.40 -8.27 9.13
N TYR A 59 0.56 -8.64 10.09
CA TYR A 59 0.96 -8.70 11.50
C TYR A 59 1.55 -10.08 11.85
N PRO A 60 2.75 -10.15 12.44
CA PRO A 60 3.30 -11.42 12.89
C PRO A 60 2.43 -11.98 14.03
N ILE A 61 1.94 -13.20 13.85
CA ILE A 61 1.29 -13.96 14.90
C ILE A 61 2.40 -14.73 15.61
N PRO A 62 2.62 -14.52 16.92
CA PRO A 62 3.55 -15.35 17.68
C PRO A 62 3.08 -16.81 17.61
N ALA A 63 3.96 -17.70 17.15
CA ALA A 63 3.68 -19.12 17.21
C ALA A 63 3.65 -19.54 18.70
N PRO A 64 2.68 -20.37 19.13
CA PRO A 64 2.81 -21.01 20.43
C PRO A 64 4.09 -21.84 20.42
N VAL A 65 4.89 -21.68 21.47
CA VAL A 65 6.09 -22.50 21.69
C VAL A 65 5.59 -23.92 21.95
N GLU A 66 5.74 -24.83 20.98
CA GLU A 66 5.50 -26.26 21.24
C GLU A 66 6.70 -26.78 22.06
N ASP A 67 6.43 -27.27 23.28
CA ASP A 67 7.37 -27.89 24.22
C ASP A 67 7.90 -29.27 23.73
N GLU A 68 8.25 -29.40 22.44
CA GLU A 68 8.80 -30.64 21.88
C GLU A 68 10.26 -30.45 21.40
N PRO A 69 11.27 -30.80 22.23
CA PRO A 69 12.71 -30.56 21.96
C PRO A 69 13.29 -31.28 20.73
N TRP A 70 12.52 -32.16 20.07
CA TRP A 70 12.99 -33.04 18.98
C TRP A 70 12.45 -32.66 17.59
N LYS A 71 11.60 -31.63 17.47
CA LYS A 71 11.27 -31.06 16.16
C LYS A 71 12.25 -29.93 15.88
N GLU A 72 12.97 -30.02 14.77
CA GLU A 72 13.59 -28.84 14.16
C GLU A 72 12.46 -27.90 13.75
N THR A 73 12.07 -27.01 14.66
CA THR A 73 11.07 -25.99 14.39
C THR A 73 11.72 -25.01 13.42
N GLU A 74 11.52 -25.21 12.12
CA GLU A 74 11.53 -24.09 11.18
C GLU A 74 10.45 -23.13 11.68
N GLU A 75 10.82 -22.20 12.58
CA GLU A 75 9.95 -21.16 13.13
C GLU A 75 9.56 -20.19 12.01
N LYS A 76 8.71 -20.66 11.10
CA LYS A 76 8.08 -19.83 10.09
C LYS A 76 7.07 -18.97 10.84
N VAL A 77 7.48 -17.74 11.15
CA VAL A 77 6.61 -16.69 11.68
C VAL A 77 5.37 -16.64 10.78
N LYS A 78 4.22 -16.99 11.34
CA LYS A 78 2.95 -16.89 10.62
C LYS A 78 2.52 -15.43 10.64
N TYR A 79 2.07 -14.91 9.51
CA TYR A 79 1.55 -13.55 9.43
C TYR A 79 0.04 -13.57 9.21
N MET A 80 -0.66 -12.68 9.91
CA MET A 80 -2.04 -12.34 9.61
C MET A 80 -2.03 -11.36 8.42
N PRO A 81 -2.65 -11.73 7.28
CA PRO A 81 -2.60 -10.90 6.08
C PRO A 81 -3.33 -9.57 6.27
N LEU A 82 -2.96 -8.61 5.44
CA LEU A 82 -3.60 -7.30 5.37
C LEU A 82 -4.98 -7.39 4.68
N GLN A 83 -5.87 -6.45 5.01
CA GLN A 83 -7.19 -6.34 4.38
C GLN A 83 -7.11 -5.76 2.96
N ALA A 84 -6.12 -4.88 2.74
CA ALA A 84 -5.81 -4.33 1.43
C ALA A 84 -5.27 -5.42 0.50
N GLN A 85 -5.64 -5.34 -0.77
CA GLN A 85 -5.14 -6.18 -1.85
C GLN A 85 -4.51 -5.32 -2.95
N GLU A 86 -3.61 -5.92 -3.73
CA GLU A 86 -3.04 -5.28 -4.91
C GLU A 86 -4.16 -4.92 -5.89
N GLY A 87 -4.20 -3.66 -6.34
CA GLY A 87 -5.24 -3.14 -7.24
C GLY A 87 -6.40 -2.42 -6.54
N ASP A 88 -6.56 -2.53 -5.22
CA ASP A 88 -7.60 -1.78 -4.48
C ASP A 88 -7.35 -0.26 -4.58
N LEU A 89 -8.41 0.55 -4.62
CA LEU A 89 -8.30 2.00 -4.42
C LEU A 89 -8.37 2.29 -2.92
N ALA A 90 -7.25 2.75 -2.35
CA ALA A 90 -7.15 3.10 -0.95
C ALA A 90 -7.40 4.59 -0.72
N ILE A 91 -8.27 4.90 0.25
CA ILE A 91 -8.43 6.23 0.83
C ILE A 91 -7.72 6.21 2.18
N TYR A 92 -6.74 7.10 2.37
CA TYR A 92 -5.84 7.07 3.52
C TYR A 92 -5.51 8.46 4.05
N LEU A 93 -5.06 8.53 5.31
CA LEU A 93 -4.64 9.78 5.93
C LEU A 93 -3.25 10.20 5.44
N GLN A 94 -3.13 11.38 4.83
CA GLN A 94 -1.85 11.89 4.31
C GLN A 94 -0.80 12.05 5.41
N ARG A 95 -1.20 12.48 6.61
CA ARG A 95 -0.29 12.72 7.75
C ARG A 95 0.54 11.48 8.16
N ASN A 96 0.03 10.28 7.86
CA ASN A 96 0.64 9.00 8.19
C ASN A 96 1.32 8.35 6.97
N ALA A 97 1.21 8.97 5.79
CA ALA A 97 1.81 8.50 4.56
C ALA A 97 3.26 8.97 4.47
N ILE A 98 4.14 8.06 4.07
CA ILE A 98 5.55 8.36 3.81
C ILE A 98 5.72 8.41 2.30
N GLU A 99 5.94 9.60 1.76
CA GLU A 99 6.20 9.79 0.33
C GLU A 99 7.61 9.32 -0.03
N LEU A 100 7.74 8.64 -1.17
CA LEU A 100 9.01 8.19 -1.71
C LEU A 100 8.98 8.26 -3.24
N GLU A 101 10.12 8.55 -3.82
CA GLU A 101 10.32 8.50 -5.27
C GLU A 101 11.09 7.23 -5.61
N TYR A 102 10.54 6.42 -6.50
CA TYR A 102 11.18 5.21 -6.99
C TYR A 102 11.16 5.22 -8.51
N GLU A 103 12.34 5.21 -9.12
CA GLU A 103 12.54 5.24 -10.58
C GLU A 103 11.85 6.41 -11.29
N GLY A 104 11.76 7.58 -10.64
CA GLY A 104 11.14 8.78 -11.20
C GLY A 104 9.62 8.80 -11.08
N GLU A 105 9.01 7.79 -10.47
CA GLU A 105 7.60 7.80 -10.09
C GLU A 105 7.44 8.02 -8.58
N LYS A 106 6.40 8.79 -8.23
CA LYS A 106 6.05 9.05 -6.83
C LYS A 106 5.14 7.94 -6.30
N TYR A 107 5.52 7.41 -5.15
CA TYR A 107 4.76 6.44 -4.37
C TYR A 107 4.61 6.96 -2.94
N CYS A 108 3.69 6.37 -2.20
CA CYS A 108 3.60 6.55 -0.76
C CYS A 108 3.48 5.20 -0.06
N ILE A 109 4.11 5.09 1.09
CA ILE A 109 3.94 3.96 1.99
C ILE A 109 3.01 4.39 3.11
N VAL A 110 1.95 3.61 3.29
CA VAL A 110 0.90 3.87 4.27
C VAL A 110 0.76 2.65 5.17
N PRO A 111 0.76 2.80 6.51
CA PRO A 111 0.41 1.69 7.39
C PRO A 111 -1.07 1.33 7.24
N GLN A 112 -1.43 0.04 7.37
CA GLN A 112 -2.83 -0.37 7.26
C GLN A 112 -3.75 0.39 8.22
N SER A 113 -3.26 0.76 9.41
CA SER A 113 -4.02 1.54 10.40
C SER A 113 -4.39 2.96 9.95
N ALA A 114 -3.73 3.50 8.92
CA ALA A 114 -4.03 4.82 8.36
C ALA A 114 -4.89 4.76 7.09
N ILE A 115 -5.20 3.56 6.59
CA ILE A 115 -6.15 3.35 5.51
C ILE A 115 -7.55 3.40 6.11
N LEU A 116 -8.38 4.31 5.61
CA LEU A 116 -9.74 4.54 6.09
C LEU A 116 -10.75 3.71 5.31
N LEU A 117 -10.54 3.57 4.01
CA LEU A 117 -11.45 2.87 3.10
C LEU A 117 -10.68 2.23 1.95
N LEU A 118 -11.15 1.06 1.52
CA LEU A 118 -10.70 0.35 0.34
C LEU A 118 -11.90 0.16 -0.58
N GLU A 119 -11.80 0.66 -1.81
CA GLU A 119 -12.76 0.39 -2.86
C GLU A 119 -12.20 -0.72 -3.75
N ARG A 120 -12.90 -1.86 -3.75
CA ARG A 120 -12.62 -3.02 -4.59
C ARG A 120 -13.71 -3.12 -5.64
N SER A 121 -13.37 -2.82 -6.88
CA SER A 121 -14.29 -3.03 -7.99
C SER A 121 -14.29 -4.51 -8.35
N GLU A 122 -15.34 -5.26 -7.98
CA GLU A 122 -15.46 -6.70 -8.30
C GLU A 122 -15.70 -6.99 -9.80
N ASN A 123 -15.76 -5.98 -10.70
CA ASN A 123 -16.24 -6.15 -12.08
C ASN A 123 -15.45 -5.36 -13.14
N LEU A 124 -14.16 -5.65 -13.33
CA LEU A 124 -13.41 -5.17 -14.51
C LEU A 124 -12.79 -6.30 -15.36
N PHE A 125 -13.10 -7.55 -15.03
CA PHE A 125 -12.66 -8.74 -15.78
C PHE A 125 -13.81 -9.71 -16.13
N GLU A 126 -15.03 -9.20 -16.34
CA GLU A 126 -16.05 -9.88 -17.19
C GLU A 126 -16.06 -9.25 -18.59
#